data_AF-A0A6A3X970-F1
#
_entry.id   AF-A0A6A3X970-F1
#
_cell.length_a   1.000
_cell.length_b   1.000
_cell.length_c   1.000
_cell.angle_alpha   90.00
_cell.angle_beta   90.00
_cell.angle_gamma   90.00
#
_symmetry.space_group_name_H-M   'P 1'
#
loop_
_entity.id
_entity.type
_entity.pdbx_description
1 polymer ?
#
loop_
_entity_poly.entity_id
_entity_poly.type
_entity_poly.pdbx_seq_one_letter_code
_entity_poly.pdbx_strand_id
1 'polypeptide(L)'
;MQRLMTMFSASARGIDVTIESAKRGEIVTKIDTEAILAFVDKKDEQRRRHRDTMVVFRRKAKEKQKNLRSEHRRLEEHLKQLMTRKGAAASNCTKTHQPLTLRLHQFAVEIEALRKEKLELRKQLALHTSFHKVLLSTSTNQPDEGGSILPTNNAAPDWRVYFPGGEPSFHFYPFTRSDFDAVVDSCATELTYKYSATNRAGDFIGWNVHHAVVPSKLDSSFLLARARFTKRVHCSLPAAFEAMNHEEINSWPLIVMQMNWSGVSSSGASTVLLQQFDDNTFVLVHNVRSDFNLRYLCVVHRSRWTERDGKRAVTYAMVIADSEANQQRSRLAEMNDDEVKWVEEGGAHLTFIEAEDNTIDVVYEHWGSCEDALHARYLFVQWANYALRWEQMVLSSKLLVE
;
A
#
# COMPACT_ATOMS: atom_id res chain seq x y z
N MET A 1 -16.88 -25.57 -109.43
CA MET A 1 -18.13 -25.23 -110.15
C MET A 1 -19.20 -24.91 -109.12
N GLN A 2 -19.90 -23.79 -109.34
CA GLN A 2 -21.03 -23.28 -108.57
C GLN A 2 -22.05 -24.37 -108.19
N ARG A 3 -22.74 -24.17 -107.07
CA ARG A 3 -24.21 -24.07 -107.10
C ARG A 3 -24.79 -23.34 -105.89
N LEU A 4 -25.52 -22.29 -106.25
CA LEU A 4 -26.51 -21.55 -105.47
C LEU A 4 -27.81 -22.37 -105.34
N MET A 5 -28.71 -21.84 -104.50
CA MET A 5 -30.13 -22.15 -104.25
C MET A 5 -30.36 -23.14 -103.08
N THR A 6 -31.22 -22.84 -102.08
CA THR A 6 -32.50 -22.14 -102.17
C THR A 6 -32.94 -21.54 -100.81
N MET A 7 -33.75 -20.47 -100.89
CA MET A 7 -34.42 -19.68 -99.85
C MET A 7 -35.41 -20.46 -98.96
N PHE A 8 -35.64 -20.03 -97.70
CA PHE A 8 -36.82 -19.23 -97.27
C PHE A 8 -36.95 -19.08 -95.73
N SER A 9 -37.31 -17.85 -95.34
CA SER A 9 -38.07 -17.38 -94.15
C SER A 9 -37.58 -17.66 -92.71
N ALA A 10 -37.06 -16.58 -92.12
CA ALA A 10 -37.59 -15.87 -90.94
C ALA A 10 -37.90 -16.66 -89.65
N SER A 11 -37.28 -16.26 -88.54
CA SER A 11 -37.99 -15.44 -87.53
C SER A 11 -37.03 -14.96 -86.43
N ALA A 12 -37.17 -13.67 -86.14
CA ALA A 12 -36.44 -12.91 -85.16
C ALA A 12 -36.58 -13.47 -83.73
N ARG A 13 -35.44 -13.64 -83.04
CA ARG A 13 -35.35 -13.64 -81.57
C ARG A 13 -33.87 -13.52 -81.20
N GLY A 14 -33.36 -12.30 -81.10
CA GLY A 14 -31.95 -12.11 -80.77
C GLY A 14 -31.48 -10.66 -80.78
N ILE A 15 -32.21 -9.73 -80.16
CA ILE A 15 -31.70 -8.37 -79.88
C ILE A 15 -32.04 -7.88 -78.45
N ASP A 16 -32.95 -8.53 -77.71
CA ASP A 16 -33.40 -7.98 -76.41
C ASP A 16 -32.55 -8.33 -75.17
N VAL A 17 -31.46 -9.09 -75.31
CA VAL A 17 -30.65 -9.51 -74.14
C VAL A 17 -29.42 -8.62 -73.92
N THR A 18 -29.03 -7.77 -74.87
CA THR A 18 -27.76 -7.01 -74.80
C THR A 18 -27.93 -5.59 -74.24
N ILE A 19 -29.14 -5.02 -74.23
CA ILE A 19 -29.38 -3.63 -73.77
C ILE A 19 -29.71 -3.59 -72.26
N GLU A 20 -30.33 -4.64 -71.71
CA GLU A 20 -30.66 -4.71 -70.28
C GLU A 20 -29.43 -4.95 -69.39
N SER A 21 -28.43 -5.69 -69.88
CA SER A 21 -27.17 -5.96 -69.17
C SER A 21 -26.25 -4.74 -69.13
N ALA A 22 -26.22 -3.93 -70.20
CA ALA A 22 -25.43 -2.70 -70.24
C ALA A 22 -26.03 -1.62 -69.32
N LYS A 23 -27.36 -1.46 -69.29
CA LYS A 23 -28.03 -0.56 -68.35
C LYS A 23 -27.89 -0.99 -66.89
N ARG A 24 -27.93 -2.30 -66.58
CA ARG A 24 -27.62 -2.78 -65.22
C ARG A 24 -26.17 -2.55 -64.83
N GLY A 25 -25.21 -2.73 -65.74
CA GLY A 25 -23.79 -2.45 -65.47
C GLY A 25 -23.50 -0.98 -65.18
N GLU A 26 -24.10 -0.04 -65.92
CA GLU A 26 -23.97 1.41 -65.67
C GLU A 26 -24.70 1.87 -64.40
N ILE A 27 -25.85 1.27 -64.08
CA ILE A 27 -26.61 1.60 -62.87
C ILE A 27 -25.91 1.07 -61.61
N VAL A 28 -25.40 -0.17 -61.65
CA VAL A 28 -24.66 -0.77 -60.52
C VAL A 28 -23.35 -0.03 -60.27
N THR A 29 -22.60 0.34 -61.31
CA THR A 29 -21.36 1.12 -61.16
C THR A 29 -21.60 2.55 -60.65
N LYS A 30 -22.68 3.22 -61.07
CA LYS A 30 -23.05 4.54 -60.51
C LYS A 30 -23.46 4.46 -59.05
N ILE A 31 -24.26 3.46 -58.67
CA ILE A 31 -24.71 3.26 -57.27
C ILE A 31 -23.52 2.95 -56.35
N ASP A 32 -22.58 2.12 -56.80
CA ASP A 32 -21.36 1.83 -56.03
C ASP A 32 -20.46 3.07 -55.87
N THR A 33 -20.38 3.92 -56.89
CA THR A 33 -19.56 5.15 -56.84
C THR A 33 -20.16 6.20 -55.90
N GLU A 34 -21.49 6.39 -55.92
CA GLU A 34 -22.19 7.30 -54.99
C GLU A 34 -22.12 6.82 -53.54
N ALA A 35 -22.23 5.51 -53.30
CA ALA A 35 -22.12 4.92 -51.97
C ALA A 35 -20.70 5.09 -51.38
N ILE A 36 -19.66 4.94 -52.22
CA ILE A 36 -18.26 5.16 -51.81
C ILE A 36 -18.02 6.65 -51.49
N LEU A 37 -18.53 7.57 -52.30
CA LEU A 37 -18.43 9.02 -52.06
C LEU A 37 -19.13 9.43 -50.75
N ALA A 38 -20.35 8.93 -50.51
CA ALA A 38 -21.08 9.20 -49.27
C ALA A 38 -20.37 8.64 -48.02
N PHE A 39 -19.68 7.50 -48.14
CA PHE A 39 -18.87 6.92 -47.07
C PHE A 39 -17.62 7.77 -46.76
N VAL A 40 -16.94 8.27 -47.81
CA VAL A 40 -15.78 9.16 -47.66
C VAL A 40 -16.19 10.50 -47.03
N ASP A 41 -17.29 11.10 -47.48
CA ASP A 41 -17.83 12.34 -46.91
C ASP A 41 -18.20 12.17 -45.43
N LYS A 42 -18.83 11.05 -45.06
CA LYS A 42 -19.18 10.74 -43.67
C LYS A 42 -17.93 10.57 -42.79
N LYS A 43 -16.86 9.96 -43.32
CA LYS A 43 -15.58 9.79 -42.62
C LYS A 43 -14.84 11.12 -42.47
N ASP A 44 -14.96 12.02 -43.43
CA ASP A 44 -14.36 13.36 -43.38
C ASP A 44 -15.11 14.28 -42.41
N GLU A 45 -16.43 14.19 -42.37
CA GLU A 45 -17.27 14.88 -41.39
C GLU A 45 -16.96 14.41 -39.95
N GLN A 46 -16.76 13.10 -39.73
CA GLN A 46 -16.31 12.57 -38.44
C GLN A 46 -14.92 13.08 -38.05
N ARG A 47 -13.99 13.15 -39.00
CA ARG A 47 -12.64 13.70 -38.77
C ARG A 47 -12.67 15.19 -38.40
N ARG A 48 -13.56 15.98 -39.01
CA ARG A 48 -13.77 17.40 -38.68
C ARG A 48 -14.33 17.56 -37.26
N ARG A 49 -15.39 16.84 -36.92
CA ARG A 49 -15.98 16.87 -35.56
C ARG A 49 -15.00 16.44 -34.47
N HIS A 50 -14.17 15.42 -34.76
CA HIS A 50 -13.13 15.00 -33.84
C HIS A 50 -12.07 16.10 -33.64
N ARG A 51 -11.63 16.78 -34.71
CA ARG A 51 -10.70 17.91 -34.60
C ARG A 51 -11.28 19.05 -33.75
N ASP A 52 -12.54 19.42 -33.96
CA ASP A 52 -13.19 20.49 -33.20
C ASP A 52 -13.32 20.12 -31.71
N THR A 53 -13.69 18.87 -31.43
CA THR A 53 -13.74 18.33 -30.06
C THR A 53 -12.37 18.37 -29.39
N MET A 54 -11.31 17.97 -30.11
CA MET A 54 -9.94 18.00 -29.59
C MET A 54 -9.42 19.41 -29.34
N VAL A 55 -9.84 20.41 -30.14
CA VAL A 55 -9.50 21.82 -29.89
C VAL A 55 -10.17 22.33 -28.62
N VAL A 56 -11.45 22.01 -28.40
CA VAL A 56 -12.18 22.37 -27.18
C VAL A 56 -11.55 21.69 -25.96
N PHE A 57 -11.22 20.41 -26.06
CA PHE A 57 -10.55 19.65 -25.00
C PHE A 57 -9.20 20.27 -24.64
N ARG A 58 -8.34 20.56 -25.64
CA ARG A 58 -7.03 21.20 -25.43
C ARG A 58 -7.16 22.58 -24.79
N ARG A 59 -8.17 23.36 -25.16
CA ARG A 59 -8.45 24.67 -24.56
C ARG A 59 -8.83 24.54 -23.08
N LYS A 60 -9.76 23.63 -22.75
CA LYS A 60 -10.16 23.34 -21.36
C LYS A 60 -8.99 22.84 -20.52
N ALA A 61 -8.15 21.96 -21.06
CA ALA A 61 -6.96 21.47 -20.38
C ALA A 61 -5.95 22.60 -20.08
N LYS A 62 -5.71 23.49 -21.06
CA LYS A 62 -4.82 24.66 -20.90
C LYS A 62 -5.36 25.64 -19.86
N GLU A 63 -6.67 25.85 -19.81
CA GLU A 63 -7.33 26.69 -18.81
C GLU A 63 -7.23 26.09 -17.40
N LYS A 64 -7.50 24.78 -17.25
CA LYS A 64 -7.33 24.06 -15.98
C LYS A 64 -5.89 24.15 -15.47
N GLN A 65 -4.90 23.97 -16.36
CA GLN A 65 -3.49 24.09 -15.99
C GLN A 65 -3.13 25.53 -15.57
N LYS A 66 -3.70 26.55 -16.22
CA LYS A 66 -3.49 27.94 -15.83
C LYS A 66 -4.08 28.23 -14.46
N ASN A 67 -5.28 27.72 -14.16
CA ASN A 67 -5.92 27.87 -12.85
C ASN A 67 -5.14 27.17 -11.74
N LEU A 68 -4.63 25.96 -11.98
CA LEU A 68 -3.79 25.25 -11.02
C LEU A 68 -2.50 26.03 -10.72
N ARG A 69 -1.88 26.64 -11.74
CA ARG A 69 -0.68 27.47 -11.55
C ARG A 69 -0.97 28.75 -10.75
N SER A 70 -2.11 29.40 -10.96
CA SER A 70 -2.49 30.58 -10.18
C SER A 70 -2.81 30.22 -8.73
N GLU A 71 -3.51 29.09 -8.50
CA GLU A 71 -3.80 28.60 -7.15
C GLU A 71 -2.52 28.21 -6.40
N HIS A 72 -1.60 27.52 -7.07
CA HIS A 72 -0.31 27.17 -6.49
C HIS A 72 0.46 28.43 -6.05
N ARG A 73 0.53 29.46 -6.91
CA ARG A 73 1.18 30.74 -6.57
C ARG A 73 0.49 31.42 -5.38
N ARG A 74 -0.84 31.45 -5.35
CA ARG A 74 -1.62 32.02 -4.25
C ARG A 74 -1.32 31.31 -2.93
N LEU A 75 -1.28 29.97 -2.94
CA LEU A 75 -0.96 29.17 -1.76
C LEU A 75 0.49 29.39 -1.31
N GLU A 76 1.43 29.49 -2.24
CA GLU A 76 2.84 29.76 -1.92
C GLU A 76 3.03 31.15 -1.28
N GLU A 77 2.34 32.17 -1.79
CA GLU A 77 2.32 33.51 -1.20
C GLU A 77 1.71 33.49 0.22
N HIS A 78 0.60 32.77 0.40
CA HIS A 78 -0.03 32.64 1.71
C HIS A 78 0.89 31.91 2.72
N LEU A 79 1.62 30.89 2.27
CA LEU A 79 2.59 30.16 3.08
C LEU A 79 3.78 31.06 3.46
N LYS A 80 4.30 31.87 2.52
CA LYS A 80 5.33 32.88 2.80
C LYS A 80 4.85 33.91 3.82
N GLN A 81 3.61 34.40 3.72
CA GLN A 81 3.01 35.32 4.69
C GLN A 81 2.84 34.69 6.07
N LEU A 82 2.45 33.42 6.15
CA LEU A 82 2.36 32.69 7.42
C LEU A 82 3.74 32.47 8.05
N MET A 83 4.76 32.17 7.24
CA MET A 83 6.14 32.02 7.72
C MET A 83 6.72 33.35 8.21
N THR A 84 6.51 34.47 7.50
CA THR A 84 6.97 35.78 7.98
C THR A 84 6.22 36.22 9.24
N ARG A 85 4.92 35.96 9.34
CA ARG A 85 4.14 36.21 10.56
C ARG A 85 4.60 35.35 11.74
N LYS A 86 4.90 34.07 11.51
CA LYS A 86 5.49 33.18 12.54
C LYS A 86 6.90 33.61 12.92
N GLY A 87 7.73 34.03 11.96
CA GLY A 87 9.07 34.56 12.20
C GLY A 87 9.06 35.87 12.99
N ALA A 88 8.13 36.78 12.68
CA ALA A 88 7.93 38.02 13.43
C ALA A 88 7.37 37.76 14.83
N ALA A 89 6.46 36.79 14.99
CA ALA A 89 5.98 36.36 16.31
C ALA A 89 7.10 35.70 17.15
N ALA A 90 8.00 34.94 16.52
CA ALA A 90 9.18 34.37 17.17
C ALA A 90 10.19 35.45 17.57
N SER A 91 10.39 36.47 16.74
CA SER A 91 11.30 37.60 17.05
C SER A 91 10.75 38.50 18.17
N ASN A 92 9.43 38.66 18.27
CA ASN A 92 8.75 39.38 19.36
C ASN A 92 8.60 38.54 20.65
N CYS A 93 8.88 37.23 20.62
CA CYS A 93 8.83 36.32 21.78
C CYS A 93 10.14 36.27 22.58
N THR A 94 11.08 37.19 22.36
CA THR A 94 12.39 37.19 23.06
C THR A 94 12.37 37.79 24.46
N LYS A 95 11.20 38.19 25.00
CA LYS A 95 11.14 38.80 26.35
C LYS A 95 10.35 38.04 27.41
N THR A 96 9.57 37.02 27.06
CA THR A 96 8.78 36.27 28.06
C THR A 96 8.35 34.89 27.55
N HIS A 97 9.26 33.91 27.48
CA HIS A 97 8.82 32.51 27.42
C HIS A 97 9.85 31.58 28.08
N GLN A 98 9.33 30.69 28.94
CA GLN A 98 10.05 29.54 29.50
C GLN A 98 10.76 28.77 28.37
N PRO A 99 11.98 28.26 28.62
CA PRO A 99 12.79 27.66 27.58
C PRO A 99 12.07 26.46 26.95
N LEU A 100 12.17 26.37 25.62
CA LEU A 100 11.51 25.36 24.76
C LEU A 100 11.73 23.91 25.24
N THR A 101 12.85 23.67 25.92
CA THR A 101 13.20 22.42 26.60
C THR A 101 12.21 22.04 27.70
N LEU A 102 11.73 23.00 28.48
CA LEU A 102 10.79 22.77 29.59
C LEU A 102 9.41 22.37 29.07
N ARG A 103 9.01 22.91 27.91
CA ARG A 103 7.75 22.56 27.23
C ARG A 103 7.82 21.18 26.56
N LEU A 104 8.95 20.85 25.94
CA LEU A 104 9.20 19.51 25.40
C LEU A 104 9.20 18.45 26.52
N HIS A 105 9.78 18.78 27.67
CA HIS A 105 9.76 17.92 28.84
C HIS A 105 8.33 17.72 29.38
N GLN A 106 7.54 18.79 29.50
CA GLN A 106 6.13 18.68 29.88
C GLN A 106 5.33 17.80 28.91
N PHE A 107 5.52 17.94 27.60
CA PHE A 107 4.87 17.07 26.63
C PHE A 107 5.31 15.61 26.74
N ALA A 108 6.59 15.33 27.00
CA ALA A 108 7.07 13.97 27.21
C ALA A 108 6.38 13.31 28.42
N VAL A 109 6.27 14.04 29.54
CA VAL A 109 5.57 13.58 30.74
C VAL A 109 4.08 13.34 30.47
N GLU A 110 3.41 14.24 29.75
CA GLU A 110 2.00 14.10 29.39
C GLU A 110 1.76 12.88 28.47
N ILE A 111 2.61 12.69 27.47
CA ILE A 111 2.56 11.51 26.58
C ILE A 111 2.71 10.22 27.38
N GLU A 112 3.64 10.18 28.35
CA GLU A 112 3.84 9.01 29.19
C GLU A 112 2.66 8.76 30.15
N ALA A 113 2.08 9.81 30.72
CA ALA A 113 0.88 9.71 31.55
C ALA A 113 -0.31 9.12 30.77
N LEU A 114 -0.56 9.64 29.56
CA LEU A 114 -1.62 9.14 28.66
C LEU A 114 -1.36 7.69 28.23
N ARG A 115 -0.09 7.32 28.00
CA ARG A 115 0.26 5.92 27.70
C ARG A 115 -0.04 4.99 28.89
N LYS A 116 0.27 5.41 30.12
CA LYS A 116 -0.05 4.63 31.33
C LYS A 116 -1.56 4.48 31.53
N GLU A 117 -2.32 5.55 31.34
CA GLU A 117 -3.78 5.51 31.42
C GLU A 117 -4.39 4.58 30.37
N LYS A 118 -3.95 4.70 29.12
CA LYS A 118 -4.37 3.82 28.01
C LYS A 118 -4.05 2.35 28.30
N LEU A 119 -2.90 2.07 28.89
CA LEU A 119 -2.52 0.73 29.33
C LEU A 119 -3.48 0.17 30.38
N GLU A 120 -3.85 0.98 31.38
CA GLU A 120 -4.74 0.55 32.46
C GLU A 120 -6.17 0.31 31.95
N LEU A 121 -6.70 1.21 31.12
CA LEU A 121 -7.99 1.03 30.47
C LEU A 121 -8.06 -0.27 29.65
N ARG A 122 -6.95 -0.67 29.01
CA ARG A 122 -6.90 -1.94 28.29
C ARG A 122 -6.89 -3.15 29.19
N LYS A 123 -6.20 -3.11 30.32
CA LYS A 123 -6.28 -4.21 31.30
C LYS A 123 -7.72 -4.40 31.76
N GLN A 124 -8.43 -3.30 32.01
CA GLN A 124 -9.85 -3.35 32.35
C GLN A 124 -10.71 -3.90 31.21
N LEU A 125 -10.49 -3.46 29.97
CA LEU A 125 -11.20 -4.00 28.80
C LEU A 125 -10.92 -5.48 28.56
N ALA A 126 -9.67 -5.93 28.71
CA ALA A 126 -9.28 -7.33 28.59
C ALA A 126 -9.95 -8.17 29.68
N LEU A 127 -9.97 -7.67 30.92
CA LEU A 127 -10.64 -8.33 32.04
C LEU A 127 -12.15 -8.40 31.81
N HIS A 128 -12.78 -7.31 31.38
CA HIS A 128 -14.21 -7.30 31.01
C HIS A 128 -14.52 -8.26 29.87
N THR A 129 -13.68 -8.30 28.82
CA THR A 129 -13.82 -9.22 27.69
C THR A 129 -13.69 -10.68 28.13
N SER A 130 -12.72 -10.97 29.01
CA SER A 130 -12.53 -12.31 29.58
C SER A 130 -13.73 -12.74 30.45
N PHE A 131 -14.24 -11.84 31.28
CA PHE A 131 -15.43 -12.05 32.09
C PHE A 131 -16.67 -12.29 31.23
N HIS A 132 -16.82 -11.53 30.15
CA HIS A 132 -17.93 -11.68 29.23
C HIS A 132 -17.88 -13.02 28.47
N LYS A 133 -16.67 -13.48 28.10
CA LYS A 133 -16.43 -14.79 27.47
C LYS A 133 -16.77 -15.93 28.44
N VAL A 134 -16.43 -15.80 29.72
CA VAL A 134 -16.81 -16.77 30.77
C VAL A 134 -18.33 -16.80 30.96
N LEU A 135 -18.98 -15.64 31.05
CA LEU A 135 -20.45 -15.53 31.15
C LEU A 135 -21.17 -16.20 29.98
N LEU A 136 -20.69 -15.98 28.75
CA LEU A 136 -21.22 -16.62 27.55
C LEU A 136 -21.03 -18.15 27.63
N SER A 137 -19.86 -18.62 28.05
CA SER A 137 -19.61 -20.07 28.23
C SER A 137 -20.45 -20.71 29.34
N THR A 138 -20.82 -19.97 30.40
CA THR A 138 -21.73 -20.48 31.45
C THR A 138 -23.19 -20.53 31.02
N SER A 139 -23.58 -19.74 30.02
CA SER A 139 -24.94 -19.73 29.48
C SER A 139 -25.17 -20.77 28.38
N THR A 140 -24.12 -21.50 27.96
CA THR A 140 -24.14 -22.54 26.90
C THR A 140 -23.89 -23.95 27.46
N ASN A 141 -24.28 -24.23 28.71
CA ASN A 141 -24.30 -25.61 29.22
C ASN A 141 -25.61 -26.32 28.82
N GLN A 142 -25.71 -26.68 27.53
CA GLN A 142 -26.40 -27.90 27.08
C GLN A 142 -25.41 -28.70 26.21
N PRO A 143 -25.44 -30.04 26.24
CA PRO A 143 -24.34 -30.84 25.74
C PRO A 143 -24.36 -31.04 24.22
N ASP A 144 -23.15 -31.00 23.67
CA ASP A 144 -22.64 -31.52 22.39
C ASP A 144 -23.34 -31.16 21.08
N GLU A 145 -22.68 -30.29 20.30
CA GLU A 145 -21.92 -30.74 19.11
C GLU A 145 -20.90 -29.65 18.72
N GLY A 146 -19.70 -30.08 18.30
CA GLY A 146 -18.54 -29.23 18.07
C GLY A 146 -18.80 -28.08 17.09
N GLY A 147 -18.79 -26.84 17.60
CA GLY A 147 -19.01 -25.63 16.83
C GLY A 147 -17.85 -24.65 16.97
N SER A 148 -17.02 -24.59 15.93
CA SER A 148 -16.11 -23.48 15.63
C SER A 148 -16.83 -22.14 15.84
N ILE A 149 -16.26 -21.24 16.63
CA ILE A 149 -16.78 -19.89 16.86
C ILE A 149 -16.56 -19.08 15.57
N LEU A 150 -17.49 -19.18 14.63
CA LEU A 150 -17.70 -18.23 13.54
C LEU A 150 -18.99 -17.46 13.81
N PRO A 151 -19.11 -16.18 13.41
CA PRO A 151 -20.36 -15.44 13.50
C PRO A 151 -21.37 -16.09 12.57
N THR A 152 -22.49 -16.53 13.14
CA THR A 152 -23.65 -17.04 12.41
C THR A 152 -24.27 -15.91 11.57
N ASN A 153 -23.96 -15.89 10.27
CA ASN A 153 -24.82 -15.30 9.25
C ASN A 153 -24.88 -16.27 8.07
N ASN A 154 -26.08 -16.76 7.78
CA ASN A 154 -26.39 -17.73 6.73
C ASN A 154 -26.38 -17.09 5.32
N ALA A 155 -25.22 -16.59 4.90
CA ALA A 155 -24.82 -16.39 3.52
C ALA A 155 -23.31 -16.65 3.52
N ALA A 156 -22.75 -17.31 2.50
CA ALA A 156 -21.31 -17.56 2.41
C ALA A 156 -20.54 -16.29 2.86
N PRO A 157 -19.61 -16.36 3.82
CA PRO A 157 -18.94 -15.17 4.33
C PRO A 157 -18.30 -14.46 3.15
N ASP A 158 -18.86 -13.30 2.80
CA ASP A 158 -18.35 -12.51 1.69
C ASP A 158 -17.00 -11.98 2.17
N TRP A 159 -15.91 -12.58 1.68
CA TRP A 159 -14.54 -12.16 2.00
C TRP A 159 -14.18 -10.79 1.40
N ARG A 160 -15.18 -9.96 1.14
CA ARG A 160 -15.05 -8.59 0.66
C ARG A 160 -14.53 -7.71 1.79
N VAL A 161 -13.39 -7.08 1.55
CA VAL A 161 -12.77 -6.16 2.48
C VAL A 161 -13.20 -4.74 2.16
N TYR A 162 -13.74 -4.05 3.16
CA TYR A 162 -14.14 -2.65 3.06
C TYR A 162 -13.24 -1.76 3.90
N PHE A 163 -12.97 -0.55 3.40
CA PHE A 163 -12.18 0.44 4.11
C PHE A 163 -13.08 1.59 4.59
N PRO A 164 -12.79 2.18 5.76
CA PRO A 164 -13.68 3.16 6.40
C PRO A 164 -13.77 4.50 5.66
N GLY A 165 -12.87 4.80 4.73
CA GLY A 165 -12.90 6.04 3.94
C GLY A 165 -13.54 5.89 2.56
N GLY A 166 -14.20 4.75 2.29
CA GLY A 166 -14.84 4.50 1.00
C GLY A 166 -13.87 4.12 -0.12
N GLU A 167 -12.64 3.73 0.21
CA GLU A 167 -11.67 3.26 -0.78
C GLU A 167 -12.14 1.96 -1.46
N PRO A 168 -11.63 1.63 -2.66
CA PRO A 168 -12.06 0.46 -3.39
C PRO A 168 -11.95 -0.82 -2.56
N SER A 169 -13.06 -1.49 -2.36
CA SER A 169 -13.11 -2.81 -1.73
C SER A 169 -12.48 -3.85 -2.64
N PHE A 170 -12.02 -4.97 -2.08
CA PHE A 170 -11.50 -6.09 -2.85
C PHE A 170 -11.90 -7.40 -2.19
N HIS A 171 -11.93 -8.50 -2.95
CA HIS A 171 -12.16 -9.83 -2.38
C HIS A 171 -10.85 -10.40 -1.81
N PHE A 172 -10.85 -10.86 -0.56
CA PHE A 172 -9.69 -11.48 0.06
C PHE A 172 -9.78 -13.01 0.00
N TYR A 173 -8.69 -13.67 -0.35
CA TYR A 173 -8.56 -15.11 -0.25
C TYR A 173 -7.64 -15.45 0.92
N PRO A 174 -8.14 -16.13 1.97
CA PRO A 174 -7.33 -16.50 3.13
C PRO A 174 -6.05 -17.26 2.76
N PHE A 175 -4.97 -16.96 3.46
CA PHE A 175 -3.72 -17.69 3.33
C PHE A 175 -3.84 -19.06 3.99
N THR A 176 -3.19 -20.07 3.42
CA THR A 176 -2.97 -21.32 4.14
C THR A 176 -1.84 -21.14 5.16
N ARG A 177 -1.79 -22.02 6.17
CA ARG A 177 -0.69 -21.98 7.14
C ARG A 177 0.67 -22.24 6.47
N SER A 178 0.71 -23.13 5.48
CA SER A 178 1.92 -23.43 4.72
C SER A 178 2.41 -22.22 3.93
N ASP A 179 1.52 -21.48 3.28
CA ASP A 179 1.90 -20.27 2.53
C ASP A 179 2.44 -19.19 3.47
N PHE A 180 1.79 -19.03 4.62
CA PHE A 180 2.24 -18.09 5.64
C PHE A 180 3.66 -18.42 6.13
N ASP A 181 3.87 -19.66 6.58
CA ASP A 181 5.15 -20.08 7.15
C ASP A 181 6.27 -20.00 6.09
N ALA A 182 5.99 -20.35 4.84
CA ALA A 182 6.94 -20.23 3.74
C ALA A 182 7.39 -18.77 3.49
N VAL A 183 6.50 -17.78 3.60
CA VAL A 183 6.85 -16.36 3.46
C VAL A 183 7.76 -15.91 4.61
N VAL A 184 7.43 -16.29 5.84
CA VAL A 184 8.21 -15.92 7.04
C VAL A 184 9.59 -16.55 7.01
N ASP A 185 9.69 -17.84 6.68
CA ASP A 185 10.96 -18.57 6.63
C ASP A 185 11.88 -18.07 5.52
N SER A 186 11.31 -17.76 4.35
CA SER A 186 12.03 -17.15 3.23
C SER A 186 12.64 -15.80 3.63
N CYS A 187 11.85 -14.97 4.31
CA CYS A 187 12.30 -13.68 4.82
C CYS A 187 13.47 -13.83 5.81
N ALA A 188 13.32 -14.68 6.83
CA ALA A 188 14.37 -14.91 7.84
C ALA A 188 15.69 -15.41 7.21
N THR A 189 15.58 -16.30 6.21
CA THR A 189 16.73 -16.83 5.46
C THR A 189 17.45 -15.73 4.69
N GLU A 190 16.71 -14.84 4.01
CA GLU A 190 17.32 -13.75 3.25
C GLU A 190 18.03 -12.72 4.11
N LEU A 191 17.44 -12.36 5.26
CA LEU A 191 18.02 -11.39 6.18
C LEU A 191 19.36 -11.90 6.72
N THR A 192 19.43 -13.21 7.01
CA THR A 192 20.65 -13.87 7.49
C THR A 192 21.75 -13.89 6.42
N TYR A 193 21.42 -14.16 5.15
CA TYR A 193 22.43 -14.36 4.09
C TYR A 193 22.89 -13.06 3.41
N LYS A 194 22.01 -12.08 3.20
CA LYS A 194 22.29 -10.91 2.32
C LYS A 194 22.87 -9.69 3.06
N TYR A 195 22.67 -9.56 4.38
CA TYR A 195 23.10 -8.36 5.11
C TYR A 195 24.57 -8.34 5.52
N SER A 196 25.27 -9.47 5.43
CA SER A 196 26.71 -9.57 5.62
C SER A 196 27.54 -8.75 4.62
N ALA A 197 26.93 -8.19 3.57
CA ALA A 197 27.59 -7.46 2.48
C ALA A 197 27.30 -5.93 2.42
N THR A 198 26.54 -5.36 3.36
CA THR A 198 26.19 -3.92 3.29
C THR A 198 27.21 -3.03 4.01
N ASN A 199 27.77 -2.05 3.31
CA ASN A 199 28.69 -1.07 3.87
C ASN A 199 27.99 -0.21 4.93
N ARG A 200 28.69 0.07 6.04
CA ARG A 200 28.20 0.97 7.08
C ARG A 200 28.01 2.37 6.50
N ALA A 201 26.80 2.89 6.60
CA ALA A 201 26.46 4.23 6.13
C ALA A 201 26.80 5.32 7.15
N GLY A 202 26.73 5.01 8.45
CA GLY A 202 27.08 5.94 9.51
C GLY A 202 26.44 5.59 10.85
N ASP A 203 26.23 6.62 11.66
CA ASP A 203 25.47 6.57 12.91
C ASP A 203 24.31 7.58 12.89
N PHE A 204 23.25 7.27 13.64
CA PHE A 204 22.08 8.11 13.81
C PHE A 204 21.57 8.01 15.24
N ILE A 205 21.83 9.03 16.07
CA ILE A 205 21.39 9.07 17.49
C ILE A 205 21.81 7.78 18.24
N GLY A 206 23.05 7.35 18.02
CA GLY A 206 23.61 6.13 18.63
C GLY A 206 23.18 4.81 17.98
N TRP A 207 22.36 4.83 16.92
CA TRP A 207 22.11 3.66 16.08
C TRP A 207 23.19 3.53 15.02
N ASN A 208 23.74 2.32 14.82
CA ASN A 208 24.56 2.02 13.66
C ASN A 208 23.65 1.80 12.46
N VAL A 209 23.90 2.51 11.37
CA VAL A 209 23.05 2.48 10.18
C VAL A 209 23.82 1.88 9.01
N HIS A 210 23.23 0.86 8.39
CA HIS A 210 23.60 0.34 7.10
C HIS A 210 22.42 0.55 6.16
N HIS A 211 22.66 1.01 4.94
CA HIS A 211 21.60 1.09 3.94
C HIS A 211 22.13 0.83 2.55
N ALA A 212 21.26 0.36 1.67
CA ALA A 212 21.55 0.10 0.28
C ALA A 212 20.29 0.28 -0.56
N VAL A 213 20.49 0.55 -1.85
CA VAL A 213 19.44 0.44 -2.86
C VAL A 213 19.87 -0.69 -3.77
N VAL A 214 19.03 -1.71 -3.90
CA VAL A 214 19.27 -2.89 -4.72
C VAL A 214 18.16 -3.06 -5.74
N PRO A 215 18.39 -3.72 -6.88
CA PRO A 215 17.30 -4.08 -7.78
C PRO A 215 16.26 -4.96 -7.06
N SER A 216 14.97 -4.76 -7.34
CA SER A 216 13.89 -5.62 -6.86
C SER A 216 14.04 -7.03 -7.44
N LYS A 217 13.58 -8.03 -6.68
CA LYS A 217 13.62 -9.43 -7.13
C LYS A 217 12.48 -9.78 -8.09
N LEU A 218 11.35 -9.10 -7.96
CA LEU A 218 10.19 -9.32 -8.81
C LEU A 218 10.42 -8.73 -10.19
N ASP A 219 10.99 -7.54 -10.25
CA ASP A 219 11.42 -6.94 -11.50
C ASP A 219 12.62 -6.02 -11.27
N SER A 220 13.73 -6.35 -11.96
CA SER A 220 15.00 -5.63 -11.93
C SER A 220 14.90 -4.16 -12.36
N SER A 221 13.80 -3.75 -12.99
CA SER A 221 13.51 -2.37 -13.34
C SER A 221 13.13 -1.51 -12.12
N PHE A 222 12.64 -2.12 -11.05
CA PHE A 222 12.31 -1.44 -9.80
C PHE A 222 13.48 -1.45 -8.82
N LEU A 223 13.52 -0.41 -7.99
CA LEU A 223 14.50 -0.26 -6.93
C LEU A 223 13.90 -0.67 -5.60
N LEU A 224 14.69 -1.33 -4.78
CA LEU A 224 14.36 -1.76 -3.43
C LEU A 224 15.32 -1.08 -2.46
N ALA A 225 14.79 -0.16 -1.66
CA ALA A 225 15.53 0.44 -0.57
C ALA A 225 15.60 -0.55 0.60
N ARG A 226 16.77 -0.64 1.24
CA ARG A 226 17.01 -1.48 2.42
C ARG A 226 17.80 -0.72 3.46
N ALA A 227 17.40 -0.81 4.71
CA ALA A 227 18.15 -0.29 5.85
C ALA A 227 18.22 -1.32 6.98
N ARG A 228 19.29 -1.24 7.75
CA ARG A 228 19.51 -1.98 8.99
C ARG A 228 20.03 -1.02 10.04
N PHE A 229 19.37 -1.02 11.18
CA PHE A 229 19.68 -0.22 12.34
C PHE A 229 20.04 -1.18 13.48
N THR A 230 21.20 -0.99 14.09
CA THR A 230 21.60 -1.79 15.26
C THR A 230 22.02 -0.91 16.42
N LYS A 231 21.58 -1.28 17.63
CA LYS A 231 21.91 -0.56 18.86
C LYS A 231 21.77 -1.48 20.07
N ARG A 232 22.66 -1.32 21.06
CA ARG A 232 22.48 -1.89 22.39
C ARG A 232 21.67 -0.93 23.24
N VAL A 233 20.58 -1.41 23.84
CA VAL A 233 19.66 -0.61 24.64
C VAL A 233 19.62 -1.15 26.06
N HIS A 234 19.62 -0.25 27.04
CA HIS A 234 19.55 -0.62 28.45
C HIS A 234 18.11 -0.94 28.88
N CYS A 235 17.60 -2.08 28.40
CA CYS A 235 16.27 -2.61 28.70
C CYS A 235 16.32 -4.14 28.79
N SER A 236 15.49 -4.73 29.66
CA SER A 236 15.38 -6.18 29.77
C SER A 236 14.56 -6.74 28.62
N LEU A 237 14.87 -7.96 28.18
CA LEU A 237 14.08 -8.63 27.14
C LEU A 237 12.59 -8.76 27.53
N PRO A 238 12.22 -9.13 28.77
CA PRO A 238 10.82 -9.15 29.18
C PRO A 238 10.15 -7.77 29.13
N ALA A 239 10.84 -6.70 29.52
CA ALA A 239 10.28 -5.35 29.50
C ALA A 239 10.06 -4.85 28.07
N ALA A 240 11.02 -5.09 27.16
CA ALA A 240 10.87 -4.77 25.75
C ALA A 240 9.73 -5.57 25.09
N PHE A 241 9.61 -6.86 25.42
CA PHE A 241 8.52 -7.71 24.96
C PHE A 241 7.15 -7.18 25.42
N GLU A 242 7.06 -6.78 26.70
CA GLU A 242 5.81 -6.29 27.26
C GLU A 242 5.40 -4.94 26.66
N ALA A 243 6.34 -4.00 26.54
CA ALA A 243 6.10 -2.71 25.88
C ALA A 243 5.47 -2.89 24.49
N MET A 244 5.88 -3.95 23.80
CA MET A 244 5.37 -4.27 22.49
C MET A 244 3.98 -4.88 22.40
N ASN A 245 3.60 -5.66 23.40
CA ASN A 245 2.26 -6.22 23.44
C ASN A 245 1.19 -5.13 23.54
N HIS A 246 1.59 -3.92 23.95
CA HIS A 246 0.73 -2.78 24.14
C HIS A 246 0.66 -1.83 22.95
N GLU A 247 1.43 -2.07 21.88
CA GLU A 247 1.32 -1.29 20.64
C GLU A 247 0.03 -1.65 19.88
N GLU A 248 -0.63 -0.64 19.31
CA GLU A 248 -1.79 -0.87 18.42
C GLU A 248 -1.31 -1.27 17.03
N ILE A 249 -2.09 -2.11 16.35
CA ILE A 249 -1.83 -2.47 14.96
C ILE A 249 -1.66 -1.22 14.07
N ASN A 250 -2.50 -0.18 14.26
CA ASN A 250 -2.42 1.09 13.53
C ASN A 250 -1.19 1.94 13.86
N SER A 251 -0.46 1.55 14.91
CA SER A 251 0.75 2.20 15.37
C SER A 251 2.01 1.55 14.80
N TRP A 252 1.91 0.35 14.23
CA TRP A 252 3.07 -0.35 13.68
C TRP A 252 3.66 0.34 12.45
N PRO A 253 4.93 0.03 12.10
CA PRO A 253 5.57 0.59 10.92
C PRO A 253 4.78 0.33 9.64
N LEU A 254 4.64 1.36 8.80
CA LEU A 254 4.18 1.19 7.43
C LEU A 254 5.37 0.77 6.56
N ILE A 255 5.20 -0.30 5.80
CA ILE A 255 6.29 -0.87 5.01
C ILE A 255 6.61 0.02 3.81
N VAL A 256 5.58 0.55 3.16
CA VAL A 256 5.73 1.44 2.00
C VAL A 256 4.97 2.74 2.23
N MET A 257 5.62 3.83 1.86
CA MET A 257 5.10 5.20 1.96
C MET A 257 5.45 5.94 0.67
N GLN A 258 4.61 6.88 0.24
CA GLN A 258 4.96 7.78 -0.87
C GLN A 258 5.77 8.98 -0.38
N MET A 259 6.54 9.59 -1.27
CA MET A 259 7.40 10.75 -0.96
C MET A 259 6.62 11.97 -0.44
N ASN A 260 5.34 12.12 -0.79
CA ASN A 260 4.46 13.20 -0.35
C ASN A 260 3.70 12.91 0.97
N TRP A 261 3.95 11.75 1.59
CA TRP A 261 3.30 11.37 2.83
C TRP A 261 3.82 12.22 3.99
N SER A 262 2.95 13.01 4.63
CA SER A 262 3.40 14.01 5.62
C SER A 262 3.75 13.43 6.99
N GLY A 263 3.57 12.13 7.25
CA GLY A 263 4.00 11.43 8.49
C GLY A 263 3.38 11.92 9.81
N VAL A 264 2.69 13.07 9.81
CA VAL A 264 2.20 13.76 11.01
C VAL A 264 0.76 13.36 11.37
N SER A 265 0.06 12.65 10.48
CA SER A 265 -1.23 12.05 10.81
C SER A 265 -1.36 10.66 10.17
N SER A 266 -1.56 9.64 11.00
CA SER A 266 -2.04 8.31 10.59
C SER A 266 -3.40 8.34 9.88
N SER A 267 -4.00 9.53 9.71
CA SER A 267 -5.30 9.76 9.08
C SER A 267 -5.41 9.31 7.63
N GLY A 268 -4.29 9.06 6.94
CA GLY A 268 -4.29 8.57 5.57
C GLY A 268 -4.16 7.05 5.43
N ALA A 269 -3.88 6.31 6.50
CA ALA A 269 -3.53 4.88 6.42
C ALA A 269 -4.56 4.06 7.19
N SER A 270 -5.15 3.08 6.51
CA SER A 270 -6.08 2.13 7.11
C SER A 270 -5.39 0.77 7.23
N THR A 271 -5.47 0.16 8.40
CA THR A 271 -5.03 -1.22 8.61
C THR A 271 -6.21 -2.07 9.03
N VAL A 272 -6.42 -3.20 8.34
CA VAL A 272 -7.51 -4.13 8.62
C VAL A 272 -6.93 -5.51 8.89
N LEU A 273 -7.35 -6.14 9.99
CA LEU A 273 -7.05 -7.54 10.27
C LEU A 273 -7.93 -8.44 9.40
N LEU A 274 -7.29 -9.26 8.55
CA LEU A 274 -7.97 -10.12 7.59
C LEU A 274 -8.08 -11.57 8.06
N GLN A 275 -7.04 -12.06 8.72
CA GLN A 275 -6.95 -13.44 9.18
C GLN A 275 -6.06 -13.52 10.42
N GLN A 276 -6.42 -14.39 11.34
CA GLN A 276 -5.63 -14.68 12.53
C GLN A 276 -5.51 -16.21 12.67
N PHE A 277 -4.28 -16.72 12.74
CA PHE A 277 -4.03 -18.13 13.00
C PHE A 277 -3.89 -18.41 14.49
N ASP A 278 -3.22 -17.50 15.20
CA ASP A 278 -3.00 -17.52 16.64
C ASP A 278 -2.68 -16.10 17.15
N ASP A 279 -2.36 -15.94 18.43
CA ASP A 279 -2.09 -14.63 19.05
C ASP A 279 -0.83 -13.94 18.52
N ASN A 280 0.03 -14.65 17.78
CA ASN A 280 1.30 -14.15 17.28
C ASN A 280 1.36 -14.09 15.74
N THR A 281 0.32 -14.58 15.07
CA THR A 281 0.35 -14.89 13.63
C THR A 281 -0.92 -14.37 12.98
N PHE A 282 -0.79 -13.32 12.17
CA PHE A 282 -1.94 -12.66 11.55
C PHE A 282 -1.60 -12.08 10.18
N VAL A 283 -2.65 -11.92 9.37
CA VAL A 283 -2.61 -11.31 8.05
C VAL A 283 -3.38 -10.00 8.13
N LEU A 284 -2.73 -8.92 7.70
CA LEU A 284 -3.29 -7.58 7.62
C LEU A 284 -3.36 -7.14 6.16
N VAL A 285 -4.22 -6.17 5.88
CA VAL A 285 -4.06 -5.29 4.73
C VAL A 285 -3.81 -3.88 5.21
N HIS A 286 -2.82 -3.24 4.60
CA HIS A 286 -2.60 -1.81 4.74
C HIS A 286 -3.04 -1.10 3.46
N ASN A 287 -3.75 0.01 3.62
CA ASN A 287 -4.15 0.91 2.56
C ASN A 287 -3.68 2.32 2.89
N VAL A 288 -2.68 2.82 2.16
CA VAL A 288 -2.06 4.12 2.37
C VAL A 288 -2.57 5.08 1.29
N ARG A 289 -3.36 6.06 1.68
CA ARG A 289 -4.01 7.04 0.79
C ARG A 289 -3.06 8.17 0.43
N SER A 290 -2.95 8.48 -0.85
CA SER A 290 -2.25 9.66 -1.33
C SER A 290 -2.88 10.08 -2.67
N ASP A 291 -2.09 10.23 -3.73
CA ASP A 291 -2.59 10.47 -5.09
C ASP A 291 -3.32 9.24 -5.66
N PHE A 292 -2.94 8.05 -5.19
CA PHE A 292 -3.61 6.77 -5.39
C PHE A 292 -3.45 5.94 -4.10
N ASN A 293 -4.22 4.86 -3.97
CA ASN A 293 -4.13 3.96 -2.82
C ASN A 293 -2.97 3.00 -3.01
N LEU A 294 -1.93 3.10 -2.18
CA LEU A 294 -0.94 2.02 -2.05
C LEU A 294 -1.48 0.95 -1.13
N ARG A 295 -1.55 -0.28 -1.63
CA ARG A 295 -2.13 -1.41 -0.90
C ARG A 295 -1.20 -2.60 -0.85
N TYR A 296 -1.12 -3.26 0.28
CA TYR A 296 -0.39 -4.51 0.40
C TYR A 296 -1.00 -5.42 1.47
N LEU A 297 -0.93 -6.73 1.21
CA LEU A 297 -1.18 -7.75 2.22
C LEU A 297 0.11 -7.95 3.00
N CYS A 298 -0.01 -8.04 4.33
CA CYS A 298 1.12 -8.12 5.24
C CYS A 298 0.92 -9.32 6.15
N VAL A 299 1.84 -10.28 6.08
CA VAL A 299 1.93 -11.33 7.10
C VAL A 299 2.74 -10.79 8.26
N VAL A 300 2.24 -11.01 9.47
CA VAL A 300 2.93 -10.60 10.68
C VAL A 300 3.09 -11.79 11.60
N HIS A 301 4.31 -11.97 12.06
CA HIS A 301 4.69 -13.08 12.91
C HIS A 301 5.54 -12.60 14.08
N ARG A 302 5.18 -13.06 15.27
CA ARG A 302 5.97 -12.87 16.48
C ARG A 302 6.50 -14.21 16.98
N SER A 303 7.81 -14.35 17.05
CA SER A 303 8.45 -15.58 17.55
C SER A 303 9.36 -15.32 18.73
N ARG A 304 9.55 -16.36 19.54
CA ARG A 304 10.54 -16.41 20.61
C ARG A 304 11.43 -17.61 20.36
N TRP A 305 12.73 -17.43 20.53
CA TRP A 305 13.71 -18.47 20.27
C TRP A 305 14.97 -18.24 21.11
N THR A 306 15.92 -19.15 21.01
CA THR A 306 17.19 -19.10 21.76
C THR A 306 18.33 -19.24 20.76
N GLU A 307 19.29 -18.32 20.82
CA GLU A 307 20.52 -18.38 20.03
C GLU A 307 21.36 -19.60 20.40
N ARG A 308 22.30 -19.97 19.51
CA ARG A 308 23.21 -21.11 19.76
C ARG A 308 24.05 -20.93 21.02
N ASP A 309 24.29 -19.69 21.44
CA ASP A 309 25.03 -19.35 22.65
C ASP A 309 24.16 -19.33 23.93
N GLY A 310 22.87 -19.67 23.80
CA GLY A 310 21.91 -19.74 24.92
C GLY A 310 21.17 -18.44 25.20
N LYS A 311 21.45 -17.33 24.48
CA LYS A 311 20.73 -16.07 24.67
C LYS A 311 19.31 -16.16 24.14
N ARG A 312 18.36 -15.63 24.90
CA ARG A 312 16.96 -15.56 24.45
C ARG A 312 16.81 -14.44 23.43
N ALA A 313 15.94 -14.67 22.46
CA ALA A 313 15.61 -13.70 21.44
C ALA A 313 14.11 -13.66 21.17
N VAL A 314 13.65 -12.49 20.76
CA VAL A 314 12.29 -12.24 20.28
C VAL A 314 12.37 -11.59 18.92
N THR A 315 11.49 -11.98 18.02
CA THR A 315 11.40 -11.42 16.68
C THR A 315 9.98 -10.97 16.37
N TYR A 316 9.86 -9.80 15.74
CA TYR A 316 8.64 -9.24 15.18
C TYR A 316 8.89 -9.03 13.68
N ALA A 317 8.25 -9.85 12.85
CA ALA A 317 8.38 -9.80 11.41
C ALA A 317 7.07 -9.30 10.80
N MET A 318 7.16 -8.32 9.91
CA MET A 318 6.09 -7.84 9.03
C MET A 318 6.60 -7.98 7.60
N VAL A 319 5.94 -8.78 6.77
CA VAL A 319 6.43 -9.06 5.41
C VAL A 319 5.27 -8.89 4.44
N ILE A 320 5.51 -8.13 3.36
CA ILE A 320 4.55 -8.07 2.27
C ILE A 320 4.49 -9.44 1.63
N ALA A 321 3.29 -9.99 1.58
CA ALA A 321 3.01 -11.31 1.05
C ALA A 321 1.96 -11.21 -0.04
N ASP A 322 1.99 -12.17 -0.95
CA ASP A 322 0.88 -12.41 -1.84
C ASP A 322 0.63 -13.91 -1.97
N SER A 323 -0.58 -14.27 -2.40
CA SER A 323 -0.91 -15.63 -2.79
C SER A 323 -1.45 -15.63 -4.21
N GLU A 324 -1.25 -16.74 -4.93
CA GLU A 324 -1.77 -16.88 -6.29
C GLU A 324 -3.28 -16.62 -6.35
N ALA A 325 -4.03 -17.05 -5.32
CA ALA A 325 -5.45 -16.79 -5.21
C ALA A 325 -5.76 -15.28 -5.11
N ASN A 326 -5.06 -14.53 -4.26
CA ASN A 326 -5.26 -13.09 -4.17
C ASN A 326 -4.82 -12.37 -5.46
N GLN A 327 -3.71 -12.77 -6.06
CA GLN A 327 -3.21 -12.17 -7.28
C GLN A 327 -4.15 -12.39 -8.47
N GLN A 328 -4.48 -13.65 -8.78
CA GLN A 328 -5.24 -14.01 -9.98
C GLN A 328 -6.73 -13.76 -9.85
N ARG A 329 -7.32 -14.05 -8.67
CA ARG A 329 -8.79 -14.07 -8.51
C ARG A 329 -9.36 -12.79 -7.92
N SER A 330 -8.52 -11.96 -7.29
CA SER A 330 -8.94 -10.68 -6.74
C SER A 330 -8.33 -9.51 -7.49
N ARG A 331 -7.00 -9.37 -7.48
CA ARG A 331 -6.34 -8.17 -7.98
C ARG A 331 -6.45 -8.00 -9.49
N LEU A 332 -6.13 -9.04 -10.25
CA LEU A 332 -6.23 -9.01 -11.72
C LEU A 332 -7.68 -8.99 -12.20
N ALA A 333 -8.60 -9.57 -11.44
CA ALA A 333 -10.02 -9.62 -11.77
C ALA A 333 -10.75 -8.29 -11.50
N GLU A 334 -10.34 -7.56 -10.47
CA GLU A 334 -10.95 -6.30 -10.01
C GLU A 334 -10.03 -5.08 -10.24
N MET A 335 -9.09 -5.19 -11.19
CA MET A 335 -8.01 -4.23 -11.38
C MET A 335 -8.55 -2.84 -11.74
N ASN A 336 -8.21 -1.84 -10.91
CA ASN A 336 -8.43 -0.42 -11.16
C ASN A 336 -7.12 0.33 -10.90
N ASP A 337 -6.18 0.19 -11.85
CA ASP A 337 -4.81 0.72 -11.75
C ASP A 337 -4.75 2.25 -11.56
N ASP A 338 -5.83 2.95 -11.94
CA ASP A 338 -5.93 4.40 -11.78
C ASP A 338 -6.15 4.80 -10.30
N GLU A 339 -6.64 3.90 -9.45
CA GLU A 339 -7.02 4.20 -8.07
C GLU A 339 -6.27 3.37 -7.01
N VAL A 340 -5.86 2.14 -7.32
CA VAL A 340 -5.16 1.24 -6.39
C VAL A 340 -3.91 0.66 -7.03
N LYS A 341 -2.77 0.81 -6.37
CA LYS A 341 -1.53 0.12 -6.71
C LYS A 341 -1.15 -0.87 -5.63
N TRP A 342 -1.01 -2.12 -6.03
CA TRP A 342 -0.58 -3.19 -5.15
C TRP A 342 0.94 -3.23 -5.05
N VAL A 343 1.43 -3.28 -3.82
CA VAL A 343 2.85 -3.50 -3.53
C VAL A 343 3.03 -4.97 -3.19
N GLU A 344 4.01 -5.60 -3.84
CA GLU A 344 4.29 -7.03 -3.74
C GLU A 344 5.61 -7.33 -3.01
N GLU A 345 6.47 -6.33 -2.80
CA GLU A 345 7.76 -6.50 -2.10
C GLU A 345 7.97 -5.46 -1.01
N GLY A 346 8.36 -5.94 0.18
CA GLY A 346 8.73 -5.11 1.32
C GLY A 346 8.60 -5.85 2.63
N GLY A 347 9.16 -5.26 3.68
CA GLY A 347 9.02 -5.79 5.03
C GLY A 347 9.78 -4.99 6.07
N ALA A 348 9.48 -5.29 7.32
CA ALA A 348 10.17 -4.82 8.49
C ALA A 348 10.40 -6.00 9.43
N HIS A 349 11.60 -6.10 9.98
CA HIS A 349 12.00 -7.18 10.86
C HIS A 349 12.74 -6.61 12.06
N LEU A 350 12.20 -6.82 13.25
CA LEU A 350 12.82 -6.38 14.48
C LEU A 350 13.18 -7.58 15.34
N THR A 351 14.42 -7.62 15.78
CA THR A 351 14.94 -8.65 16.66
C THR A 351 15.49 -8.03 17.93
N PHE A 352 15.09 -8.59 19.06
CA PHE A 352 15.69 -8.35 20.37
C PHE A 352 16.45 -9.58 20.79
N ILE A 353 17.72 -9.41 21.14
CA ILE A 353 18.58 -10.47 21.65
C ILE A 353 19.02 -10.07 23.05
N GLU A 354 18.81 -10.96 24.02
CA GLU A 354 19.25 -10.75 25.39
C GLU A 354 20.77 -10.58 25.44
N ALA A 355 21.22 -9.50 26.10
CA ALA A 355 22.62 -9.23 26.34
C ALA A 355 22.89 -9.13 27.86
N GLU A 356 24.13 -8.84 28.23
CA GLU A 356 24.55 -8.74 29.63
C GLU A 356 23.89 -7.53 30.33
N ASP A 357 23.91 -7.52 31.67
CA ASP A 357 23.55 -6.35 32.49
C ASP A 357 22.17 -5.72 32.19
N ASN A 358 21.17 -6.57 31.98
CA ASN A 358 19.79 -6.11 31.73
C ASN A 358 19.69 -5.24 30.47
N THR A 359 20.52 -5.55 29.46
CA THR A 359 20.52 -4.92 28.15
C THR A 359 20.02 -5.87 27.08
N ILE A 360 19.63 -5.31 25.94
CA ILE A 360 19.29 -6.04 24.74
C ILE A 360 20.05 -5.47 23.55
N ASP A 361 20.51 -6.36 22.68
CA ASP A 361 20.95 -6.01 21.34
C ASP A 361 19.73 -5.96 20.43
N VAL A 362 19.53 -4.80 19.79
CA VAL A 362 18.40 -4.53 18.91
C VAL A 362 18.89 -4.51 17.47
N VAL A 363 18.23 -5.28 16.62
CA VAL A 363 18.42 -5.27 15.17
C VAL A 363 17.09 -4.94 14.52
N TYR A 364 17.00 -3.79 13.86
CA TYR A 364 15.84 -3.38 13.10
C TYR A 364 16.19 -3.29 11.61
N GLU A 365 15.56 -4.13 10.81
CA GLU A 365 15.73 -4.18 9.37
C GLU A 365 14.44 -3.74 8.69
N HIS A 366 14.57 -2.94 7.65
CA HIS A 366 13.44 -2.46 6.88
C HIS A 366 13.80 -2.42 5.40
N TRP A 367 12.90 -2.90 4.55
CA TRP A 367 13.00 -2.79 3.12
C TRP A 367 11.66 -2.49 2.46
N GLY A 368 11.70 -1.86 1.30
CA GLY A 368 10.51 -1.50 0.55
C GLY A 368 10.87 -0.94 -0.82
N SER A 369 9.93 -1.06 -1.76
CA SER A 369 10.08 -0.52 -3.10
C SER A 369 10.26 1.00 -3.07
N CYS A 370 11.15 1.52 -3.89
CA CYS A 370 11.33 2.95 -4.11
C CYS A 370 11.38 3.28 -5.60
N GLU A 371 11.02 4.51 -5.93
CA GLU A 371 10.93 4.98 -7.33
C GLU A 371 12.30 5.42 -7.83
N ASP A 372 13.05 6.09 -6.97
CA ASP A 372 14.37 6.64 -7.27
C ASP A 372 15.22 6.77 -6.00
N ALA A 373 16.45 7.27 -6.18
CA ALA A 373 17.38 7.49 -5.08
C ALA A 373 16.90 8.55 -4.05
N LEU A 374 16.07 9.51 -4.47
CA LEU A 374 15.52 10.52 -3.56
C LEU A 374 14.44 9.88 -2.66
N HIS A 375 13.58 9.06 -3.24
CA HIS A 375 12.58 8.30 -2.52
C HIS A 375 13.24 7.32 -1.54
N ALA A 376 14.31 6.64 -1.95
CA ALA A 376 15.08 5.78 -1.05
C ALA A 376 15.60 6.53 0.19
N ARG A 377 16.18 7.73 -0.01
CA ARG A 377 16.66 8.57 1.11
C ARG A 377 15.53 9.00 2.04
N TYR A 378 14.39 9.37 1.48
CA TYR A 378 13.20 9.69 2.27
C TYR A 378 12.76 8.49 3.14
N LEU A 379 12.69 7.29 2.56
CA LEU A 379 12.34 6.07 3.29
C LEU A 379 13.33 5.77 4.42
N PHE A 380 14.64 5.94 4.19
CA PHE A 380 15.65 5.73 5.24
C PHE A 380 15.43 6.64 6.45
N VAL A 381 15.05 7.90 6.24
CA VAL A 381 14.72 8.82 7.33
C VAL A 381 13.47 8.38 8.07
N GLN A 382 12.43 7.93 7.36
CA GLN A 382 11.21 7.44 8.01
C GLN A 382 11.45 6.15 8.81
N TRP A 383 12.25 5.23 8.29
CA TRP A 383 12.59 4.00 9.01
C TRP A 383 13.47 4.28 10.23
N ALA A 384 14.34 5.28 10.16
CA ALA A 384 15.09 5.75 11.31
C ALA A 384 14.17 6.33 12.41
N ASN A 385 13.09 7.01 12.03
CA ASN A 385 12.06 7.46 12.98
C ASN A 385 11.36 6.28 13.67
N TYR A 386 11.09 5.18 12.97
CA TYR A 386 10.55 3.97 13.61
C TYR A 386 11.52 3.37 14.63
N ALA A 387 12.82 3.30 14.31
CA ALA A 387 13.84 2.84 15.26
C ALA A 387 13.87 3.69 16.54
N LEU A 388 13.81 5.02 16.39
CA LEU A 388 13.77 5.95 17.54
C LEU A 388 12.50 5.81 18.36
N ARG A 389 11.34 5.71 17.70
CA ARG A 389 10.06 5.54 18.39
C ARG A 389 10.08 4.27 19.26
N TRP A 390 10.64 3.20 18.72
CA TRP A 390 10.83 1.94 19.44
C TRP A 390 11.72 2.09 20.65
N GLU A 391 12.89 2.73 20.48
CA GLU A 391 13.80 3.03 21.59
C GLU A 391 13.10 3.85 22.68
N GLN A 392 12.36 4.91 22.30
CA GLN A 392 11.59 5.72 23.22
C GLN A 392 10.55 4.89 23.97
N MET A 393 9.83 4.01 23.27
CA MET A 393 8.82 3.16 23.88
C MET A 393 9.40 2.24 24.97
N VAL A 394 10.57 1.66 24.73
CA VAL A 394 11.21 0.74 25.70
C VAL A 394 11.98 1.46 26.81
N LEU A 395 12.46 2.70 26.58
CA LEU A 395 13.18 3.51 27.57
C LEU A 395 12.27 4.35 28.45
N SER A 396 11.17 4.90 27.91
CA SER A 396 10.18 5.71 28.64
C SER A 396 9.57 4.98 29.84
N SER A 397 9.56 3.66 29.86
CA SER A 397 9.12 2.88 31.02
C SER A 397 9.97 3.11 32.27
N LYS A 398 11.20 3.63 32.13
CA LYS A 398 12.17 3.82 33.23
C LYS A 398 12.34 5.28 33.67
N LEU A 399 11.97 6.26 32.84
CA LEU A 399 12.19 7.69 33.13
C LEU A 399 11.25 8.28 34.21
N LEU A 400 10.23 7.53 34.63
CA LEU A 400 9.27 7.93 35.68
C LEU A 400 9.39 7.08 36.95
N VAL A 401 10.51 6.38 37.13
CA VAL A 401 10.84 5.66 38.37
C VAL A 401 12.12 6.27 38.93
N GLU A 402 12.06 7.55 39.28
CA GLU A 402 12.96 8.18 40.27
C GLU A 402 12.12 8.84 41.37
#